data_AF-A0A564FRW1-F1
#
_entry.id   AF-A0A564FRW1-F1
#
_cell.length_a   1.000
_cell.length_b   1.000
_cell.length_c   1.000
_cell.angle_alpha   90.00
_cell.angle_beta   90.00
_cell.angle_gamma   90.00
#
_symmetry.space_group_name_H-M   'P 1'
#
loop_
_entity.id
_entity.type
_entity.pdbx_description
1 polymer ?
#
loop_
_entity_poly.entity_id
_entity_poly.type
_entity_poly.pdbx_seq_one_letter_code
_entity_poly.pdbx_strand_id
1 'polypeptide(L)'
;MKTALLGSLAVLALVSTADARPRPRPDAEATLEPLRQAATDCFAETVMSNPGAMNHARAGRWYQAAGVIGFLCRPEVDAMVTAHDRLFGRGTGERYFKGAYAKHLDQQLAARIQPMLERKAVASAEPPAEKAEPEAEAAH
;
A
#
# COMPACT_ATOMS: atom_id res chain seq x y z
N MET A 1 58.21 46.07 0.90
CA MET A 1 56.82 46.47 1.21
C MET A 1 55.91 46.01 0.09
N LYS A 2 54.89 45.19 0.42
CA LYS A 2 53.61 44.94 -0.27
C LYS A 2 53.63 44.52 -1.76
N THR A 3 53.50 43.22 -2.02
CA THR A 3 52.89 42.69 -3.24
C THR A 3 51.46 42.24 -2.95
N ALA A 4 50.52 42.73 -3.75
CA ALA A 4 49.08 42.61 -3.56
C ALA A 4 48.55 41.23 -3.97
N LEU A 5 47.59 40.75 -3.19
CA LEU A 5 46.84 39.50 -3.37
C LEU A 5 46.04 39.50 -4.69
N LEU A 6 46.25 38.48 -5.52
CA LEU A 6 45.38 38.16 -6.66
C LEU A 6 44.18 37.34 -6.16
N GLY A 7 43.00 37.95 -6.24
CA GLY A 7 41.73 37.31 -5.87
C GLY A 7 41.25 36.33 -6.93
N SER A 8 40.97 35.09 -6.50
CA SER A 8 40.26 34.09 -7.30
C SER A 8 38.75 34.26 -7.13
N LEU A 9 38.06 34.73 -8.18
CA LEU A 9 36.60 34.66 -8.26
C LEU A 9 36.19 33.27 -8.74
N ALA A 10 35.82 32.40 -7.80
CA ALA A 10 35.14 31.15 -8.10
C ALA A 10 33.65 31.44 -8.34
N VAL A 11 33.23 31.44 -9.60
CA VAL A 11 31.81 31.50 -9.98
C VAL A 11 31.19 30.13 -9.72
N LEU A 12 30.48 30.01 -8.60
CA LEU A 12 29.60 28.87 -8.31
C LEU A 12 28.44 28.88 -9.30
N ALA A 13 28.58 28.12 -10.40
CA ALA A 13 27.48 27.81 -11.28
C ALA A 13 26.50 26.86 -10.55
N LEU A 14 25.46 27.43 -9.94
CA LEU A 14 24.29 26.70 -9.48
C LEU A 14 23.55 26.17 -10.71
N VAL A 15 23.90 24.96 -11.16
CA VAL A 15 23.12 24.23 -12.16
C VAL A 15 21.85 23.76 -11.46
N SER A 16 20.80 24.59 -11.51
CA SER A 16 19.45 24.15 -11.17
C SER A 16 19.02 23.12 -12.22
N THR A 17 19.20 21.83 -11.93
CA THR A 17 18.53 20.77 -12.66
C THR A 17 17.04 20.87 -12.34
N ALA A 18 16.32 21.67 -13.12
CA ALA A 18 14.87 21.62 -13.16
C ALA A 18 14.49 20.21 -13.65
N ASP A 19 14.23 19.31 -12.71
CA ASP A 19 13.67 18.00 -12.99
C ASP A 19 12.31 18.23 -13.65
N ALA A 20 12.27 18.06 -14.97
CA ALA A 20 11.04 18.23 -15.74
C ALA A 20 10.09 17.12 -15.31
N ARG A 21 9.21 17.43 -14.33
CA ARG A 21 8.18 16.49 -13.87
C ARG A 21 7.47 15.93 -15.10
N PRO A 22 7.51 14.61 -15.31
CA PRO A 22 6.83 13.98 -16.45
C PRO A 22 5.38 14.46 -16.45
N ARG A 23 4.96 15.09 -17.55
CA ARG A 23 3.58 15.53 -17.70
C ARG A 23 2.70 14.27 -17.62
N PRO A 24 1.64 14.24 -16.78
CA PRO A 24 0.74 13.10 -16.72
C PRO A 24 0.22 12.87 -18.14
N ARG A 25 0.50 11.70 -18.71
CA ARG A 25 -0.08 11.34 -19.99
C ARG A 25 -1.49 10.81 -19.72
N PRO A 26 -2.55 11.50 -20.15
CA PRO A 26 -3.92 11.11 -19.78
C PRO A 26 -4.33 9.72 -20.30
N ASP A 27 -3.69 9.26 -21.37
CA ASP A 27 -3.79 7.89 -21.89
C ASP A 27 -3.18 6.83 -20.95
N ALA A 28 -2.07 7.16 -20.28
CA ALA A 28 -1.40 6.28 -19.34
C ALA A 28 -2.25 6.04 -18.09
N GLU A 29 -2.88 7.08 -17.56
CA GLU A 29 -3.76 6.95 -16.39
C GLU A 29 -4.99 6.10 -16.71
N ALA A 30 -5.65 6.38 -17.85
CA ALA A 30 -6.80 5.60 -18.31
C ALA A 30 -6.47 4.12 -18.56
N THR A 31 -5.22 3.81 -18.95
CA THR A 31 -4.75 2.43 -19.16
C THR A 31 -4.40 1.73 -17.85
N LEU A 32 -3.74 2.44 -16.91
CA LEU A 32 -3.21 1.83 -15.69
C LEU A 32 -4.23 1.73 -14.54
N GLU A 33 -5.19 2.65 -14.46
CA GLU A 33 -6.20 2.65 -13.40
C GLU A 33 -6.94 1.30 -13.26
N PRO A 34 -7.55 0.72 -14.32
CA PRO A 34 -8.24 -0.57 -14.19
C PRO A 34 -7.31 -1.72 -13.80
N LEU A 35 -6.04 -1.67 -14.21
CA LEU A 35 -5.04 -2.69 -13.87
C LEU A 35 -4.60 -2.60 -12.40
N ARG A 36 -4.42 -1.37 -11.89
CA ARG A 36 -4.19 -1.13 -10.47
C ARG A 36 -5.35 -1.62 -9.62
N GLN A 37 -6.58 -1.32 -10.05
CA GLN A 37 -7.78 -1.74 -9.35
C GLN A 37 -7.86 -3.27 -9.28
N ALA A 38 -7.70 -3.95 -10.42
CA ALA A 38 -7.71 -5.42 -10.48
C ALA A 38 -6.66 -6.05 -9.56
N ALA A 39 -5.42 -5.54 -9.58
CA ALA A 39 -4.38 -6.02 -8.69
C ALA A 39 -4.73 -5.75 -7.21
N THR A 40 -5.20 -4.55 -6.88
CA THR A 40 -5.57 -4.19 -5.50
C THR A 40 -6.72 -5.05 -4.97
N ASP A 41 -7.72 -5.32 -5.81
CA ASP A 41 -8.85 -6.20 -5.48
C ASP A 41 -8.37 -7.63 -5.21
N CYS A 42 -7.50 -8.18 -6.06
CA CYS A 42 -6.89 -9.48 -5.79
C CYS A 42 -6.15 -9.52 -4.44
N PHE A 43 -5.33 -8.51 -4.15
CA PHE A 43 -4.62 -8.44 -2.86
C PHE A 43 -5.59 -8.37 -1.68
N ALA A 44 -6.65 -7.57 -1.77
CA ALA A 44 -7.64 -7.45 -0.71
C ALA A 44 -8.36 -8.77 -0.44
N GLU A 45 -8.87 -9.42 -1.50
CA GLU A 45 -9.54 -10.72 -1.41
C GLU A 45 -8.63 -11.80 -0.84
N THR A 46 -7.39 -11.84 -1.32
CA THR A 46 -6.43 -12.87 -0.91
C THR A 46 -5.89 -12.65 0.50
N VAL A 47 -5.71 -11.40 0.93
CA VAL A 47 -5.39 -11.09 2.33
C VAL A 47 -6.53 -11.59 3.23
N MET A 48 -7.79 -11.33 2.88
CA MET A 48 -8.93 -11.77 3.68
C MET A 48 -9.11 -13.28 3.74
N SER A 49 -8.69 -14.02 2.70
CA SER A 49 -8.81 -15.49 2.64
C SER A 49 -7.61 -16.24 3.23
N ASN A 50 -6.50 -15.56 3.53
CA ASN A 50 -5.28 -16.16 4.04
C ASN A 50 -5.06 -15.85 5.54
N PRO A 51 -5.10 -16.85 6.45
CA PRO A 51 -4.89 -16.62 7.88
C PRO A 51 -3.54 -15.99 8.23
N GLY A 52 -2.47 -16.36 7.51
CA GLY A 52 -1.13 -15.79 7.70
C GLY A 52 -1.11 -14.29 7.37
N ALA A 53 -1.64 -13.90 6.22
CA ALA A 53 -1.77 -12.50 5.83
C ALA A 53 -2.67 -11.72 6.79
N MET A 54 -3.80 -12.31 7.22
CA MET A 54 -4.69 -11.69 8.20
C MET A 54 -4.01 -11.43 9.55
N ASN A 55 -3.06 -12.29 9.98
CA ASN A 55 -2.30 -12.05 11.21
C ASN A 55 -1.36 -10.85 11.08
N HIS A 56 -0.76 -10.64 9.89
CA HIS A 56 -0.01 -9.42 9.60
C HIS A 56 -0.92 -8.19 9.55
N ALA A 57 -2.07 -8.28 8.87
CA ALA A 57 -3.06 -7.21 8.78
C ALA A 57 -3.57 -6.74 10.16
N ARG A 58 -3.92 -7.68 11.05
CA ARG A 58 -4.32 -7.37 12.45
C ARG A 58 -3.26 -6.62 13.24
N ALA A 59 -2.00 -6.80 12.91
CA ALA A 59 -0.89 -6.09 13.54
C ALA A 59 -0.49 -4.80 12.78
N GLY A 60 -1.32 -4.33 11.83
CA GLY A 60 -1.03 -3.16 11.00
C GLY A 60 0.13 -3.33 10.03
N ARG A 61 0.61 -4.57 9.83
CA ARG A 61 1.76 -4.91 8.97
C ARG A 61 1.32 -5.19 7.54
N TRP A 62 0.76 -4.19 6.87
CA TRP A 62 0.13 -4.32 5.54
C TRP A 62 1.10 -4.76 4.45
N TYR A 63 2.32 -4.21 4.43
CA TYR A 63 3.38 -4.61 3.49
C TYR A 63 3.68 -6.11 3.59
N GLN A 64 3.80 -6.63 4.82
CA GLN A 64 4.05 -8.04 5.06
C GLN A 64 2.83 -8.89 4.72
N ALA A 65 1.61 -8.40 5.00
CA ALA A 65 0.39 -9.10 4.62
C ALA A 65 0.31 -9.30 3.10
N ALA A 66 0.58 -8.24 2.32
CA ALA A 66 0.67 -8.30 0.86
C ALA A 66 1.81 -9.20 0.40
N GLY A 67 3.00 -9.12 1.01
CA GLY A 67 4.17 -9.92 0.65
C GLY A 67 3.96 -11.42 0.76
N VAL A 68 3.21 -11.90 1.76
CA VAL A 68 2.92 -13.33 1.95
C VAL A 68 2.04 -13.90 0.84
N ILE A 69 1.10 -13.10 0.32
CA ILE A 69 0.11 -13.58 -0.67
C ILE A 69 0.38 -13.07 -2.09
N GLY A 70 1.37 -12.22 -2.29
CA GLY A 70 1.61 -11.56 -3.58
C GLY A 70 1.83 -12.51 -4.76
N PHE A 71 2.24 -13.76 -4.49
CA PHE A 71 2.38 -14.79 -5.53
C PHE A 71 1.03 -15.22 -6.14
N LEU A 72 -0.07 -15.08 -5.40
CA LEU A 72 -1.42 -15.42 -5.87
C LEU A 72 -1.97 -14.37 -6.83
N CYS A 73 -1.54 -13.11 -6.69
CA CYS A 73 -1.96 -11.99 -7.54
C CYS A 73 -1.00 -11.69 -8.69
N ARG A 74 -0.16 -12.67 -9.07
CA ARG A 74 0.81 -12.51 -10.14
C ARG A 74 0.20 -12.15 -11.49
N PRO A 75 -0.91 -12.76 -11.95
CA PRO A 75 -1.50 -12.42 -13.24
C PRO A 75 -1.87 -10.93 -13.35
N GLU A 76 -2.50 -10.37 -12.31
CA GLU A 76 -2.93 -8.98 -12.25
C GLU A 76 -1.72 -8.03 -12.16
N VAL A 77 -0.74 -8.37 -11.33
CA VAL A 77 0.51 -7.60 -11.20
C VAL A 77 1.30 -7.61 -12.51
N ASP A 78 1.42 -8.76 -13.18
CA ASP A 78 2.17 -8.88 -14.43
C ASP A 78 1.51 -8.09 -15.58
N ALA A 79 0.18 -8.06 -15.63
CA ALA A 79 -0.57 -7.23 -16.57
C ALA A 79 -0.28 -5.74 -16.34
N MET A 80 -0.33 -5.29 -15.09
CA MET A 80 -0.02 -3.92 -14.70
C MET A 80 1.44 -3.54 -15.02
N VAL A 81 2.40 -4.39 -14.64
CA VAL A 81 3.84 -4.20 -14.90
C VAL A 81 4.10 -4.10 -16.41
N THR A 82 3.50 -4.99 -17.19
CA THR A 82 3.64 -5.01 -18.65
C THR A 82 3.07 -3.75 -19.29
N ALA A 83 1.89 -3.30 -18.85
CA ALA A 83 1.28 -2.07 -19.34
C ALA A 83 2.13 -0.84 -18.98
N HIS A 84 2.65 -0.80 -17.76
CA HIS A 84 3.54 0.28 -17.32
C HIS A 84 4.83 0.31 -18.15
N ASP A 85 5.44 -0.84 -18.43
CA ASP A 85 6.62 -0.93 -19.29
C ASP A 85 6.36 -0.43 -20.72
N ARG A 86 5.16 -0.68 -21.26
CA ARG A 86 4.77 -0.17 -22.60
C ARG A 86 4.63 1.35 -22.62
N LEU A 87 4.16 1.95 -21.53
CA LEU A 87 3.87 3.39 -21.44
C LEU A 87 5.10 4.23 -21.07
N PHE A 88 5.95 3.70 -20.18
CA PHE A 88 7.05 4.45 -19.55
C PHE A 88 8.44 3.89 -19.89
N GLY A 89 8.52 2.75 -20.58
CA GLY A 89 9.76 2.11 -21.00
C GLY A 89 10.06 0.85 -20.21
N ARG A 90 10.86 -0.04 -20.82
CA ARG A 90 11.20 -1.37 -20.28
C ARG A 90 11.82 -1.28 -18.88
N GLY A 91 11.38 -2.16 -17.97
CA GLY A 91 11.89 -2.24 -16.60
C GLY A 91 11.42 -1.11 -15.67
N THR A 92 10.45 -0.30 -16.09
CA THR A 92 9.85 0.72 -15.23
C THR A 92 8.69 0.17 -14.43
N GLY A 93 7.94 -0.80 -14.96
CA GLY A 93 6.82 -1.46 -14.32
C GLY A 93 7.21 -2.22 -13.07
N GLU A 94 8.29 -2.99 -13.10
CA GLU A 94 8.78 -3.72 -11.92
C GLU A 94 9.18 -2.75 -10.78
N ARG A 95 9.82 -1.63 -11.15
CA ARG A 95 10.21 -0.57 -10.21
C ARG A 95 9.00 0.17 -9.66
N TYR A 96 8.01 0.40 -10.51
CA TYR A 96 6.73 0.98 -10.13
C TYR A 96 5.98 0.08 -9.14
N PHE A 97 5.89 -1.22 -9.43
CA PHE A 97 5.27 -2.23 -8.57
C PHE A 97 5.93 -2.25 -7.19
N LYS A 98 7.26 -2.42 -7.14
CA LYS A 98 8.04 -2.49 -5.88
C LYS A 98 8.11 -1.17 -5.11
N GLY A 99 7.82 -0.05 -5.77
CA GLY A 99 7.93 1.29 -5.23
C GLY A 99 6.57 1.93 -4.99
N ALA A 100 6.17 2.79 -5.93
CA ALA A 100 4.99 3.65 -5.79
C ALA A 100 3.70 2.84 -5.58
N TYR A 101 3.51 1.76 -6.33
CA TYR A 101 2.32 0.93 -6.21
C TYR A 101 2.28 0.18 -4.87
N ALA A 102 3.35 -0.49 -4.44
CA ALA A 102 3.39 -1.19 -3.16
C ALA A 102 3.05 -0.28 -1.97
N LYS A 103 3.61 0.95 -1.94
CA LYS A 103 3.27 1.93 -0.91
C LYS A 103 1.79 2.31 -0.93
N HIS A 104 1.21 2.46 -2.11
CA HIS A 104 -0.20 2.78 -2.26
C HIS A 104 -1.10 1.60 -1.88
N LEU A 105 -0.70 0.39 -2.24
CA LEU A 105 -1.38 -0.85 -1.91
C LEU A 105 -1.53 -1.00 -0.38
N ASP A 106 -0.47 -0.76 0.39
CA ASP A 106 -0.53 -0.82 1.85
C ASP A 106 -1.63 0.09 2.43
N GLN A 107 -1.75 1.31 1.90
CA GLN A 107 -2.77 2.27 2.32
C GLN A 107 -4.18 1.81 1.93
N GLN A 108 -4.34 1.28 0.71
CA GLN A 108 -5.64 0.79 0.23
C GLN A 108 -6.11 -0.44 1.02
N LEU A 109 -5.21 -1.38 1.32
CA LEU A 109 -5.51 -2.55 2.14
C LEU A 109 -5.92 -2.13 3.56
N ALA A 110 -5.20 -1.20 4.17
CA ALA A 110 -5.56 -0.66 5.47
C ALA A 110 -6.96 -0.04 5.45
N ALA A 111 -7.24 0.86 4.49
CA ALA A 111 -8.51 1.55 4.39
C ALA A 111 -9.70 0.58 4.22
N ARG A 112 -9.52 -0.52 3.48
CA ARG A 112 -10.58 -1.49 3.19
C ARG A 112 -10.79 -2.51 4.30
N ILE A 113 -9.72 -2.99 4.92
CA ILE A 113 -9.75 -4.16 5.82
C ILE A 113 -9.76 -3.74 7.30
N GLN A 114 -9.06 -2.67 7.69
CA GLN A 114 -8.97 -2.22 9.08
C GLN A 114 -10.35 -2.00 9.74
N PRO A 115 -11.35 -1.36 9.09
CA PRO A 115 -12.66 -1.18 9.71
C PRO A 115 -13.40 -2.49 9.99
N MET A 116 -13.11 -3.55 9.23
CA MET A 116 -13.67 -4.88 9.49
C MET A 116 -13.01 -5.54 10.70
N LEU A 117 -11.71 -5.33 10.88
CA LEU A 117 -10.95 -5.85 12.01
C LEU A 117 -11.37 -5.19 13.32
N GLU A 118 -11.50 -3.87 13.31
CA GLU A 118 -11.93 -3.10 14.49
C GLU A 118 -13.34 -3.48 14.94
N ARG A 119 -14.29 -3.59 14.00
CA ARG A 119 -15.65 -4.06 14.32
C ARG A 119 -15.67 -5.45 14.93
N LYS A 120 -14.86 -6.38 14.42
CA LYS A 120 -14.74 -7.74 15.00
C LYS A 120 -14.12 -7.71 16.39
N ALA A 121 -13.17 -6.81 16.65
CA ALA A 121 -12.57 -6.65 17.97
C ALA A 121 -13.59 -6.13 19.00
N VAL A 122 -14.40 -5.14 18.63
CA VAL A 122 -15.47 -4.60 19.50
C VAL A 122 -16.51 -5.67 19.81
N ALA A 123 -17.02 -6.37 18.79
CA ALA A 123 -18.02 -7.43 18.97
C ALA A 123 -17.50 -8.59 19.84
N SER A 124 -16.20 -8.86 19.82
CA SER A 124 -15.60 -9.90 20.66
C SER A 124 -15.38 -9.46 22.11
N ALA A 125 -15.46 -8.16 22.41
CA ALA A 125 -15.20 -7.59 23.73
C ALA A 125 -16.49 -7.33 24.55
N GLU A 126 -17.68 -7.48 23.96
CA GLU A 126 -18.93 -7.43 24.71
C GLU A 126 -19.08 -8.69 25.59
N PRO A 127 -19.26 -8.53 26.92
CA PRO A 127 -19.57 -9.66 27.79
C PRO A 127 -20.89 -10.31 27.34
N PRO A 128 -20.99 -11.65 27.33
CA PRO A 128 -22.28 -12.29 27.12
C PRO A 128 -23.24 -11.78 28.21
N ALA A 129 -24.40 -11.26 27.80
CA ALA A 129 -25.45 -10.83 28.71
C ALA A 129 -25.65 -11.90 29.77
N GLU A 130 -25.44 -11.52 31.03
CA GLU A 130 -25.60 -12.36 32.21
C GLU A 130 -26.88 -13.18 32.04
N LYS A 131 -26.73 -14.50 31.96
CA LYS A 131 -27.88 -15.41 32.01
C LYS A 131 -28.59 -15.07 33.31
N ALA A 132 -29.82 -14.55 33.21
CA ALA A 132 -30.75 -14.56 34.33
C ALA A 132 -30.84 -16.02 34.81
N GLU A 133 -30.18 -16.31 35.92
CA GLU A 133 -30.31 -17.60 36.59
C GLU A 133 -31.74 -17.74 37.12
N PRO A 134 -32.32 -18.94 37.07
CA PRO A 134 -33.70 -19.17 37.45
C PRO A 134 -33.81 -19.04 38.97
N GLU A 135 -34.71 -18.18 39.43
CA GLU A 135 -35.08 -18.07 40.83
C GLU A 135 -35.63 -19.44 41.28
N ALA A 136 -34.78 -20.18 41.99
CA ALA A 136 -35.15 -21.39 42.68
C ALA A 136 -36.08 -20.98 43.84
N GLU A 137 -37.38 -20.95 43.58
CA GLU A 137 -38.39 -20.82 44.60
C GLU A 137 -38.52 -22.16 45.34
N ALA A 138 -37.65 -22.32 46.33
CA ALA A 138 -37.85 -23.23 47.45
C ALA A 138 -38.16 -22.37 48.69
N ALA A 139 -39.44 -22.28 49.06
CA ALA A 139 -39.97 -22.31 50.42
C ALA A 139 -41.34 -21.61 50.53
N HIS A 140 -42.43 -22.38 50.64
CA HIS A 140 -43.22 -22.55 51.88
C HIS A 140 -44.55 -23.28 51.63
#